data_AF-E8M1J6-F1
#
_entry.id   AF-E8M1J6-F1
#
_cell.length_a   1.000
_cell.length_b   1.000
_cell.length_c   1.000
_cell.angle_alpha   90.00
_cell.angle_beta   90.00
_cell.angle_gamma   90.00
#
_symmetry.space_group_name_H-M   'P 1'
#
loop_
_entity.id
_entity.type
_entity.pdbx_description
1 polymer ?
#
loop_
_entity_poly.entity_id
_entity_poly.type
_entity_poly.pdbx_seq_one_letter_code
_entity_poly.pdbx_strand_id
1 'polypeptide(L)'
;MKGDNNFSLLVITVVMILGAAMALNHYLMNNYSLEQQANVNVELSVRPVSLENTQPQFKTQKLLVNSFQCLGKVHCSEMNSCQEARFYLNNCPNVKIDGDLDGVPCEKQHCGSAY
;
A
#
# COMPACT_ATOMS: atom_id res chain seq x y z
N MET A 1 -61.30 10.17 -20.08
CA MET A 1 -60.65 9.08 -19.34
C MET A 1 -60.49 9.56 -17.90
N LYS A 2 -61.36 9.10 -16.99
CA LYS A 2 -61.30 9.45 -15.57
C LYS A 2 -60.19 8.57 -15.00
N GLY A 3 -58.99 9.10 -14.83
CA GLY A 3 -57.90 8.36 -14.19
C GLY A 3 -58.27 8.16 -12.74
N ASP A 4 -58.47 6.92 -12.31
CA ASP A 4 -58.79 6.62 -10.93
C ASP A 4 -57.63 7.12 -10.03
N ASN A 5 -57.92 8.04 -9.11
CA ASN A 5 -56.93 8.63 -8.22
C ASN A 5 -56.15 7.57 -7.41
N ASN A 6 -56.76 6.39 -7.23
CA ASN A 6 -56.15 5.22 -6.60
C ASN A 6 -55.08 4.58 -7.49
N PHE A 7 -55.26 4.57 -8.81
CA PHE A 7 -54.24 4.10 -9.76
C PHE A 7 -53.05 5.06 -9.77
N SER A 8 -53.30 6.36 -9.77
CA SER A 8 -52.25 7.38 -9.65
C SER A 8 -51.47 7.24 -8.34
N LEU A 9 -52.17 7.05 -7.21
CA LEU A 9 -51.55 6.83 -5.90
C LEU A 9 -50.72 5.54 -5.86
N LEU A 10 -51.22 4.45 -6.44
CA LEU A 10 -50.52 3.17 -6.50
C LEU A 10 -49.26 3.25 -7.37
N VAL A 11 -49.29 3.97 -8.48
CA VAL A 11 -48.11 4.20 -9.32
C VAL A 11 -47.06 5.02 -8.57
N ILE A 12 -47.47 6.09 -7.87
CA ILE A 12 -46.55 6.93 -7.08
C ILE A 12 -45.89 6.13 -5.94
N THR A 13 -46.66 5.33 -5.20
CA THR A 13 -46.10 4.52 -4.11
C THR A 13 -45.10 3.48 -4.62
N VAL A 14 -45.41 2.82 -5.75
CA VAL A 14 -44.49 1.86 -6.39
C VAL A 14 -43.20 2.55 -6.83
N VAL A 15 -43.27 3.73 -7.45
CA VAL A 15 -42.07 4.48 -7.88
C VAL A 15 -41.20 4.88 -6.69
N MET A 16 -41.81 5.34 -5.59
CA MET A 16 -41.08 5.73 -4.38
C MET A 16 -40.41 4.54 -3.69
N ILE A 17 -41.09 3.38 -3.63
CA ILE A 17 -40.53 2.14 -3.07
C ILE A 17 -39.36 1.64 -3.91
N LEU A 18 -39.50 1.63 -5.25
CA LEU A 18 -38.44 1.22 -6.16
C LEU A 18 -37.23 2.16 -6.07
N GLY A 19 -37.46 3.48 -6.00
CA GLY A 19 -36.39 4.47 -5.85
C GLY A 19 -35.63 4.33 -4.53
N ALA A 20 -36.34 4.10 -3.42
CA ALA A 20 -35.71 3.84 -2.12
C ALA A 20 -34.87 2.56 -2.16
N ALA A 21 -35.41 1.46 -2.72
CA ALA A 21 -34.68 0.20 -2.85
C ALA A 21 -33.40 0.35 -3.71
N MET A 22 -33.48 1.08 -4.82
CA MET A 22 -32.31 1.37 -5.67
C MET A 22 -31.26 2.22 -4.94
N ALA A 23 -31.66 3.25 -4.20
CA ALA A 23 -30.76 4.11 -3.45
C ALA A 23 -30.10 3.36 -2.28
N LEU A 24 -30.85 2.52 -1.56
CA LEU A 24 -30.32 1.63 -0.54
C LEU A 24 -29.31 0.65 -1.13
N ASN A 25 -29.62 0.01 -2.26
CA ASN A 25 -28.70 -0.90 -2.93
C ASN A 25 -27.42 -0.17 -3.39
N HIS A 26 -27.55 1.03 -3.98
CA HIS A 26 -26.39 1.83 -4.39
C HIS A 26 -25.51 2.25 -3.21
N TYR A 27 -26.11 2.67 -2.09
CA TYR A 27 -25.39 3.02 -0.86
C TYR A 27 -24.63 1.82 -0.27
N LEU A 28 -25.26 0.64 -0.25
CA LEU A 28 -24.63 -0.60 0.20
C LEU A 28 -23.47 -1.03 -0.70
N MET A 29 -23.62 -0.89 -2.03
CA MET A 29 -22.57 -1.25 -2.99
C MET A 29 -21.39 -0.27 -2.97
N ASN A 30 -21.61 1.03 -2.71
CA ASN A 30 -20.55 2.02 -2.56
C ASN A 30 -19.67 1.76 -1.33
N ASN A 31 -20.26 1.29 -0.24
CA ASN A 31 -19.55 1.03 1.01
C ASN A 31 -18.84 -0.33 1.06
N TYR A 32 -19.02 -1.18 0.04
CA TYR A 32 -18.49 -2.55 0.00
C TYR A 32 -17.00 -2.62 -0.44
N SER A 33 -16.42 -1.53 -0.96
CA SER A 33 -15.05 -1.53 -1.50
C SER A 33 -13.92 -1.43 -0.46
N LEU A 34 -14.21 -1.47 0.85
CA LEU A 34 -13.17 -1.39 1.89
C LEU A 34 -12.67 -2.76 2.39
N GLU A 35 -13.29 -3.88 1.99
CA GLU A 35 -12.90 -5.22 2.46
C GLU A 35 -12.21 -6.11 1.41
N GLN A 36 -12.00 -5.65 0.16
CA GLN A 36 -11.41 -6.48 -0.91
C GLN A 36 -9.94 -6.20 -1.26
N GLN A 37 -9.17 -5.60 -0.36
CA GLN A 37 -7.70 -5.62 -0.45
C GLN A 37 -7.10 -6.65 0.53
N ALA A 38 -7.52 -7.91 0.39
CA ALA A 38 -6.86 -9.06 1.01
C ALA A 38 -6.88 -10.29 0.10
N ASN A 39 -6.62 -10.11 -1.20
CA ASN A 39 -6.24 -11.20 -2.10
C ASN A 39 -5.19 -10.70 -3.10
N VAL A 40 -3.92 -10.81 -2.72
CA VAL A 40 -2.79 -10.61 -3.63
C VAL A 40 -2.58 -11.92 -4.37
N ASN A 41 -3.12 -12.01 -5.59
CA ASN A 41 -2.79 -13.08 -6.52
C ASN A 41 -1.36 -12.83 -7.01
N VAL A 42 -0.37 -13.29 -6.26
CA VAL A 42 1.02 -13.33 -6.73
C VAL A 42 1.11 -14.44 -7.78
N GLU A 43 0.86 -14.12 -9.04
CA GLU A 43 1.27 -14.98 -10.15
C GLU A 43 2.80 -14.91 -10.23
N LEU A 44 3.41 -15.81 -9.47
CA LEU A 44 4.83 -15.91 -9.27
C LEU A 44 5.45 -16.45 -10.57
N SER A 45 5.87 -15.57 -11.47
CA SER A 45 6.76 -15.94 -12.58
C SER A 45 8.16 -16.20 -12.03
N VAL A 46 8.32 -17.27 -11.23
CA VAL A 46 9.64 -17.77 -10.83
C VAL A 46 10.18 -18.55 -12.02
N ARG A 47 11.19 -18.00 -12.67
CA ARG A 47 12.06 -18.79 -13.54
C ARG A 47 12.84 -19.76 -12.64
N PRO A 48 12.96 -21.05 -12.97
CA PRO A 48 13.68 -22.01 -12.12
C PRO A 48 15.14 -21.58 -12.00
N VAL A 49 15.54 -21.20 -10.78
CA VAL A 49 16.94 -20.95 -10.42
C VAL A 49 17.68 -22.28 -10.42
N SER A 50 18.70 -22.42 -11.26
CA SER A 50 19.60 -23.57 -11.24
C SER A 50 20.45 -23.54 -9.96
N LEU A 51 20.37 -24.62 -9.20
CA LEU A 51 21.24 -24.89 -8.06
C LEU A 51 22.67 -25.15 -8.57
N GLU A 52 23.64 -24.34 -8.16
CA GLU A 52 24.99 -24.83 -7.95
C GLU A 52 25.71 -23.95 -6.88
N ASN A 53 26.01 -24.60 -5.75
CA ASN A 53 27.07 -24.34 -4.77
C ASN A 53 27.05 -23.19 -3.73
N THR A 54 26.68 -23.59 -2.50
CA THR A 54 27.43 -23.44 -1.21
C THR A 54 27.17 -22.25 -0.25
N GLN A 55 26.34 -22.56 0.78
CA GLN A 55 26.30 -22.12 2.20
C GLN A 55 25.56 -20.81 2.61
N PRO A 56 25.00 -20.74 3.85
CA PRO A 56 23.57 -20.58 4.07
C PRO A 56 23.23 -19.18 4.60
N GLN A 57 22.45 -18.40 3.84
CA GLN A 57 21.66 -17.32 4.41
C GLN A 57 20.20 -17.53 4.04
N PHE A 58 19.49 -18.18 4.95
CA PHE A 58 18.06 -17.99 5.12
C PHE A 58 17.82 -16.52 5.52
N LYS A 59 17.94 -15.60 4.56
CA LYS A 59 17.27 -14.31 4.66
C LYS A 59 15.82 -14.65 4.37
N THR A 60 15.08 -15.00 5.42
CA THR A 60 13.62 -14.91 5.41
C THR A 60 13.32 -13.59 4.75
N GLN A 61 12.78 -13.62 3.54
CA GLN A 61 12.22 -12.44 2.92
C GLN A 61 11.00 -12.11 3.78
N LYS A 62 11.29 -11.37 4.85
CA LYS A 62 10.32 -10.84 5.80
C LYS A 62 9.38 -10.01 4.95
N LEU A 63 8.13 -10.45 4.86
CA LEU A 63 7.01 -9.69 4.29
C LEU A 63 7.22 -8.20 4.59
N LEU A 64 7.43 -7.40 3.53
CA LEU A 64 7.79 -5.98 3.58
C LEU A 64 6.64 -5.13 4.11
N VAL A 65 6.39 -5.22 5.42
CA VAL A 65 6.04 -4.02 6.17
C VAL A 65 7.39 -3.44 6.57
N ASN A 66 7.88 -2.48 5.79
CA ASN A 66 9.15 -1.79 6.03
C ASN A 66 9.06 -0.88 7.28
N SER A 67 8.94 -1.50 8.45
CA SER A 67 9.14 -0.83 9.73
C SER A 67 10.63 -0.74 9.99
N PHE A 68 11.22 0.39 9.61
CA PHE A 68 12.59 0.73 9.96
C PHE A 68 12.68 1.05 11.46
N GLN A 69 13.81 0.72 12.07
CA GLN A 69 14.10 0.97 13.49
C GLN A 69 15.54 1.40 13.63
N CYS A 70 15.85 2.17 14.66
CA CYS A 70 17.21 2.59 14.96
C CYS A 70 18.00 1.43 15.56
N LEU A 71 18.77 0.73 14.72
CA LEU A 71 19.62 -0.41 15.10
C LEU A 71 21.08 0.01 15.30
N GLY A 72 21.33 1.28 15.61
CA GLY A 72 22.69 1.80 15.87
C GLY A 72 23.58 1.95 14.64
N LYS A 73 23.03 1.88 13.43
CA LYS A 73 23.76 2.16 12.18
C LYS A 73 24.15 3.63 12.12
N VAL A 74 25.38 3.91 11.68
CA VAL A 74 25.95 5.25 11.59
C VAL A 74 26.33 5.60 10.16
N HIS A 75 26.66 4.61 9.32
CA HIS A 75 27.21 4.83 7.98
C HIS A 75 26.35 4.21 6.87
N CYS A 76 26.55 4.68 5.63
CA CYS A 76 25.76 4.26 4.48
C CYS A 76 25.92 2.79 4.09
N SER A 77 27.08 2.21 4.33
CA SER A 77 27.36 0.79 4.05
C SER A 77 26.50 -0.16 4.88
N GLU A 78 25.90 0.33 5.96
CA GLU A 78 25.02 -0.45 6.83
C GLU A 78 23.56 -0.39 6.39
N MET A 79 23.18 0.60 5.58
CA MET A 79 21.84 0.74 5.03
C MET A 79 21.64 -0.19 3.84
N ASN A 80 20.40 -0.60 3.61
CA ASN A 80 20.03 -1.48 2.49
C ASN A 80 19.19 -0.76 1.42
N SER A 81 18.76 0.47 1.68
CA SER A 81 17.92 1.24 0.75
C SER A 81 17.92 2.72 1.06
N CYS A 82 17.53 3.54 0.07
CA CYS A 82 17.35 4.98 0.27
C CYS A 82 16.28 5.29 1.31
N GLN A 83 15.22 4.48 1.35
CA GLN A 83 14.10 4.67 2.28
C GLN A 83 14.51 4.37 3.73
N GLU A 84 15.36 3.36 3.94
CA GLU A 84 16.00 3.09 5.24
C GLU A 84 16.93 4.25 5.62
N ALA A 85 17.79 4.71 4.69
CA ALA A 85 18.71 5.81 4.95
C ALA A 85 17.97 7.11 5.34
N ARG A 86 16.87 7.45 4.64
CA ARG A 86 16.01 8.59 4.98
C ARG A 86 15.33 8.42 6.33
N PHE A 87 14.92 7.21 6.69
CA PHE A 87 14.40 6.95 8.03
C PHE A 87 15.46 7.22 9.09
N TYR A 88 16.68 6.71 8.92
CA TYR A 88 17.78 6.91 9.87
C TYR A 88 18.17 8.38 10.01
N LEU A 89 18.21 9.13 8.91
CA LEU A 89 18.50 10.58 8.95
C LEU A 89 17.50 11.34 9.81
N ASN A 90 16.22 11.00 9.70
CA ASN A 90 15.13 11.74 10.35
C ASN A 90 14.78 11.24 11.75
N ASN A 91 15.08 9.98 12.09
CA ASN A 91 14.54 9.33 13.28
C ASN A 91 15.62 8.80 14.24
N CYS A 92 16.87 8.66 13.79
CA CYS A 92 17.91 8.02 14.59
C CYS A 92 19.03 9.01 14.98
N PRO A 93 19.44 9.04 16.26
CA PRO A 93 20.51 9.93 16.71
C PRO A 93 21.88 9.45 16.21
N ASN A 94 22.85 10.37 16.15
CA ASN A 94 24.26 10.10 15.87
C ASN A 94 24.57 9.46 14.50
N VAL A 95 23.69 9.57 13.52
CA VAL A 95 23.94 9.09 12.16
C VAL A 95 24.87 10.04 11.38
N LYS A 96 25.73 9.49 10.53
CA LYS A 96 26.69 10.22 9.69
C LYS A 96 26.56 9.77 8.23
N ILE A 97 25.39 10.06 7.67
CA ILE A 97 24.96 9.55 6.36
C ILE A 97 24.62 10.67 5.36
N ASP A 98 24.47 11.90 5.83
CA ASP A 98 24.31 13.12 5.03
C ASP A 98 25.57 13.96 5.28
N GLY A 99 26.44 14.05 4.27
CA GLY A 99 27.79 14.58 4.41
C GLY A 99 27.90 16.07 4.09
N ASP A 100 27.09 16.53 3.15
CA ASP A 100 26.97 17.91 2.68
C ASP A 100 25.76 18.64 3.26
N LEU A 101 24.92 17.95 4.04
CA LEU A 101 23.80 18.49 4.81
C LEU A 101 22.68 19.05 3.92
N ASP A 102 22.47 18.45 2.76
CA ASP A 102 21.42 18.81 1.81
C ASP A 102 20.09 18.09 2.08
N GLY A 103 20.06 17.19 3.07
CA GLY A 103 18.92 16.37 3.43
C GLY A 103 18.79 15.07 2.63
N VAL A 104 19.77 14.73 1.79
CA VAL A 104 19.83 13.52 0.99
C VAL A 104 20.90 12.57 1.56
N PRO A 105 20.50 11.55 2.34
CA PRO A 105 21.48 10.64 2.90
C PRO A 105 21.98 9.64 1.86
N CYS A 106 23.24 9.23 1.96
CA CYS A 106 23.81 8.12 1.21
C CYS A 106 23.66 8.20 -0.32
N GLU A 107 23.86 9.38 -0.90
CA GLU A 107 23.78 9.62 -2.35
C GLU A 107 24.59 8.60 -3.16
N LYS A 108 25.82 8.30 -2.75
CA LYS A 108 26.71 7.40 -3.52
C LYS A 108 26.27 5.93 -3.55
N GLN A 109 25.46 5.47 -2.60
CA GLN A 109 25.14 4.05 -2.43
C GLN A 109 23.66 3.74 -2.59
N HIS A 110 22.79 4.63 -2.10
CA HIS A 110 21.35 4.35 -1.96
C HIS A 110 20.47 5.40 -2.63
N CYS A 111 20.79 6.70 -2.51
CA CYS A 111 19.89 7.79 -2.92
C CYS A 111 20.34 8.58 -4.17
N GLY A 112 21.42 8.19 -4.86
CA GLY A 112 22.04 8.96 -5.94
C GLY A 112 21.26 9.03 -7.25
N SER A 113 20.16 8.28 -7.38
CA SER A 113 19.29 8.32 -8.56
C SER A 113 18.13 9.32 -8.42
N ALA A 114 18.06 10.07 -7.31
CA ALA A 114 16.99 11.03 -7.03
C ALA A 114 17.34 12.48 -7.41
N TYR A 115 18.46 12.68 -8.12
CA TYR A 115 18.95 13.96 -8.61
C TYR A 115 19.06 13.94 -10.14
#